data_AF-A0A925C9R7-F1
#
_entry.id   AF-A0A925C9R7-F1
#
_cell.length_a   1.000
_cell.length_b   1.000
_cell.length_c   1.000
_cell.angle_alpha   90.00
_cell.angle_beta   90.00
_cell.angle_gamma   90.00
#
_symmetry.space_group_name_H-M   'P 1'
#
loop_
_entity.id
_entity.type
_entity.pdbx_description
1 polymer ?
#
loop_
_entity_poly.entity_id
_entity_poly.type
_entity_poly.pdbx_seq_one_letter_code
_entity_poly.pdbx_strand_id
1 'polypeptide(L)'
;MSFRDDTSPSPFEIPADRLCDAAEAALMAAVDIAEYTGNPWPYPADLMGTSMQPACLESFTRSEIEQACRFLVRLGVLEARGSTKAT
;
A
#
# COMPACT_ATOMS: atom_id res chain seq x y z
N MET A 1 37.47 5.14 4.82
CA MET A 1 36.25 4.32 4.57
C MET A 1 35.06 5.26 4.59
N SER A 2 34.63 5.73 3.42
CA SER A 2 33.38 6.49 3.30
C SER A 2 32.30 5.47 2.94
N PHE A 3 31.43 5.14 3.90
CA PHE A 3 30.14 4.54 3.57
C PHE A 3 29.48 5.55 2.64
N ARG A 4 29.45 5.24 1.34
CA ARG A 4 28.56 5.96 0.44
C ARG A 4 27.18 5.62 0.93
N ASP A 5 26.53 6.62 1.52
CA ASP A 5 25.09 6.63 1.73
C ASP A 5 24.48 6.56 0.33
N ASP A 6 24.37 5.34 -0.20
CA ASP A 6 23.75 5.03 -1.49
C ASP A 6 22.22 4.97 -1.33
N THR A 7 21.69 5.61 -0.29
CA THR A 7 20.27 5.90 -0.15
C THR A 7 19.95 7.17 -0.93
N SER A 8 20.34 7.23 -2.21
CA SER A 8 19.66 8.16 -3.10
C SER A 8 18.30 7.52 -3.38
N PRO A 9 17.19 7.97 -2.77
CA PRO A 9 15.90 7.49 -3.21
C PRO A 9 15.85 7.77 -4.72
N SER A 10 15.53 6.75 -5.50
CA SER A 10 15.23 7.01 -6.90
C SER A 10 14.17 8.11 -6.94
N PRO A 11 14.14 8.99 -7.96
CA PRO A 11 13.24 10.17 -7.98
C PRO A 11 11.73 9.82 -7.93
N PHE A 12 11.38 8.54 -7.83
CA PHE A 12 10.04 7.99 -7.75
C PHE A 12 9.78 7.24 -6.43
N GLU A 13 10.74 7.12 -5.52
CA GLU A 13 10.59 6.44 -4.24
C GLU A 13 10.23 7.41 -3.11
N ILE A 14 9.21 7.03 -2.35
CA ILE A 14 8.77 7.81 -1.20
C ILE A 14 9.71 7.56 -0.01
N PRO A 15 9.93 8.56 0.87
CA PRO A 15 10.81 8.39 2.02
C PRO A 15 10.31 7.28 2.94
N ALA A 16 11.24 6.58 3.61
CA ALA A 16 10.93 5.37 4.38
C ALA A 16 9.84 5.58 5.45
N ASP A 17 9.90 6.68 6.20
CA ASP A 17 8.88 7.01 7.21
C ASP A 17 7.49 7.12 6.56
N ARG A 18 7.43 7.79 5.41
CA ARG A 18 6.19 8.00 4.65
C ARG A 18 5.71 6.72 3.96
N LEU A 19 6.62 5.81 3.62
CA LEU A 19 6.29 4.46 3.15
C LEU A 19 5.63 3.64 4.25
N CYS A 20 6.15 3.71 5.48
CA CYS A 20 5.54 3.06 6.63
C CYS A 20 4.15 3.62 6.92
N ASP A 21 3.99 4.95 6.95
CA ASP A 21 2.69 5.59 7.16
C ASP A 21 1.68 5.20 6.06
N ALA A 22 2.11 5.23 4.80
CA ALA A 22 1.29 4.82 3.66
C ALA A 22 0.94 3.32 3.71
N ALA A 23 1.84 2.47 4.20
CA ALA A 23 1.61 1.04 4.37
C ALA A 23 0.61 0.76 5.50
N GLU A 24 0.70 1.48 6.61
CA GLU A 24 -0.27 1.39 7.69
C GLU A 24 -1.66 1.80 7.20
N ALA A 25 -1.76 2.95 6.51
CA ALA A 25 -3.01 3.42 5.93
C ALA A 25 -3.58 2.44 4.88
N ALA A 26 -2.73 1.90 4.00
CA ALA A 26 -3.12 0.89 3.02
C ALA A 26 -3.65 -0.38 3.68
N LEU A 27 -3.02 -0.83 4.76
CA LEU A 27 -3.45 -2.01 5.50
C LEU A 27 -4.79 -1.78 6.21
N MET A 28 -4.93 -0.65 6.92
CA MET A 28 -6.19 -0.28 7.57
C MET A 28 -7.33 -0.20 6.55
N ALA A 29 -7.10 0.43 5.40
CA ALA A 29 -8.07 0.51 4.32
C ALA A 29 -8.53 -0.87 3.83
N ALA A 30 -7.60 -1.82 3.65
CA ALA A 30 -7.94 -3.18 3.23
C ALA A 30 -8.78 -3.90 4.30
N VAL A 31 -8.41 -3.77 5.57
CA VAL A 31 -9.13 -4.39 6.69
C VAL A 31 -10.55 -3.81 6.80
N ASP A 32 -10.68 -2.47 6.83
CA ASP A 32 -11.97 -1.80 6.96
C ASP A 32 -12.95 -2.22 5.85
N ILE A 33 -12.48 -2.29 4.61
CA ILE A 33 -13.33 -2.70 3.48
C ILE A 33 -13.62 -4.20 3.50
N ALA A 34 -12.66 -5.04 3.88
CA ALA A 34 -12.90 -6.47 4.03
C ALA A 34 -13.94 -6.75 5.13
N GLU A 35 -13.86 -6.07 6.26
CA GLU A 35 -14.84 -6.16 7.35
C GLU A 35 -16.21 -5.62 6.91
N TYR A 36 -16.24 -4.50 6.19
CA TYR A 36 -17.48 -3.90 5.70
C TYR A 36 -18.19 -4.77 4.65
N THR A 37 -17.43 -5.41 3.75
CA THR A 37 -18.00 -6.18 2.62
C THR A 37 -18.10 -7.68 2.88
N GLY A 38 -17.43 -8.19 3.92
CA GLY A 38 -17.29 -9.63 4.21
C GLY A 38 -16.47 -10.39 3.16
N ASN A 39 -15.75 -9.69 2.29
CA ASN A 39 -14.97 -10.25 1.19
C ASN A 39 -13.47 -10.32 1.53
N PRO A 40 -12.65 -10.99 0.69
CA PRO A 40 -11.20 -10.96 0.83
C PRO A 40 -10.65 -9.53 0.83
N TRP A 41 -9.47 -9.36 1.41
CA TRP A 41 -8.80 -8.07 1.50
C TRP A 41 -8.60 -7.47 0.10
N PRO A 42 -9.20 -6.31 -0.20
CA PRO A 42 -9.05 -5.66 -1.49
C PRO A 42 -7.65 -5.06 -1.61
N TYR A 43 -7.22 -4.80 -2.85
CA TYR A 43 -5.98 -4.09 -3.09
C TYR A 43 -6.19 -2.58 -2.82
N PRO A 44 -5.46 -1.96 -1.86
CA PRO A 44 -5.76 -0.59 -1.41
C PRO A 44 -5.69 0.47 -2.50
N ALA A 45 -4.76 0.33 -3.47
CA ALA A 45 -4.65 1.29 -4.57
C ALA A 45 -5.87 1.29 -5.51
N ASP A 46 -6.65 0.20 -5.53
CA ASP A 46 -7.88 0.10 -6.33
C ASP A 46 -9.06 0.79 -5.63
N LEU A 47 -8.97 1.02 -4.31
CA LEU A 47 -9.97 1.79 -3.55
C LEU A 47 -9.82 3.30 -3.78
N MET A 48 -8.60 3.76 -4.10
CA MET A 48 -8.34 5.19 -4.31
C MET A 48 -9.07 5.73 -5.53
N GLY A 49 -9.87 6.77 -5.32
CA GLY A 49 -10.73 7.41 -6.32
C GLY A 49 -12.09 6.73 -6.51
N THR A 50 -12.43 5.74 -5.67
CA THR A 50 -13.74 5.07 -5.69
C THR A 50 -14.65 5.63 -4.60
N SER A 51 -15.97 5.37 -4.70
CA SER A 51 -16.93 5.71 -3.64
C SER A 51 -16.68 4.96 -2.32
N MET A 52 -15.85 3.92 -2.33
CA MET A 52 -15.43 3.17 -1.14
C MET A 52 -14.01 3.55 -0.68
N GLN A 53 -13.48 4.70 -1.12
CA GLN A 53 -12.20 5.18 -0.63
C GLN A 53 -12.28 5.48 0.88
N PRO A 54 -11.48 4.82 1.72
CA PRO A 54 -11.41 5.14 3.14
C PRO A 54 -10.68 6.47 3.38
N ALA A 55 -11.07 7.19 4.43
CA ALA A 55 -10.49 8.49 4.78
C ALA A 55 -8.97 8.39 5.06
N CYS A 56 -8.47 7.24 5.53
CA CYS A 56 -7.04 7.03 5.78
C CYS A 56 -6.19 7.09 4.50
N LEU A 57 -6.77 6.89 3.31
CA LEU A 57 -6.06 7.00 2.03
C LEU A 57 -6.05 8.43 1.47
N GLU A 58 -6.86 9.36 2.00
CA GLU A 58 -6.96 10.74 1.47
C GLU A 58 -5.66 11.54 1.63
N SER A 59 -4.89 11.24 2.67
CA SER A 59 -3.61 11.90 2.97
C SER A 59 -2.49 11.49 2.01
N PHE A 60 -2.71 10.46 1.18
CA PHE A 60 -1.71 9.88 0.32
C PHE A 60 -2.12 9.95 -1.15
N THR A 61 -1.13 9.93 -2.02
CA THR A 61 -1.29 9.83 -3.47
C THR A 61 -1.39 8.37 -3.89
N ARG A 62 -2.00 8.13 -5.07
CA ARG A 62 -2.04 6.78 -5.66
C ARG A 62 -0.66 6.17 -5.80
N SER A 63 0.36 6.95 -6.18
CA SER A 63 1.74 6.47 -6.29
C SER A 63 2.33 6.02 -4.95
N GLU A 64 2.01 6.72 -3.86
CA GLU A 64 2.47 6.35 -2.51
C GLU A 64 1.84 5.04 -2.06
N ILE A 65 0.51 4.91 -2.23
CA ILE A 65 -0.21 3.69 -1.87
C ILE A 65 0.22 2.51 -2.75
N GLU A 66 0.52 2.72 -4.04
CA GLU A 66 1.06 1.64 -4.88
C GLU A 66 2.42 1.14 -4.39
N GLN A 67 3.31 2.04 -3.95
CA GLN A 67 4.60 1.64 -3.38
C GLN A 67 4.43 0.93 -2.04
N ALA A 68 3.56 1.44 -1.18
CA ALA A 68 3.21 0.82 0.09
C ALA A 68 2.62 -0.59 -0.10
N CYS A 69 1.73 -0.77 -1.08
CA CYS A 69 1.20 -2.08 -1.41
C CYS A 69 2.30 -3.05 -1.88
N ARG A 70 3.24 -2.61 -2.73
CA ARG A 70 4.39 -3.44 -3.13
C ARG A 70 5.25 -3.84 -1.93
N PHE A 71 5.44 -2.93 -0.99
CA PHE A 71 6.15 -3.19 0.26
C PHE A 71 5.42 -4.24 1.11
N LEU A 72 4.11 -4.10 1.31
CA LEU A 72 3.28 -5.06 2.04
C LEU A 72 3.22 -6.43 1.38
N VAL A 73 3.19 -6.49 0.04
CA VAL A 73 3.28 -7.75 -0.73
C VAL A 73 4.64 -8.42 -0.51
N ARG A 74 5.73 -7.64 -0.49
CA ARG A 74 7.07 -8.17 -0.23
C ARG A 74 7.22 -8.70 1.20
N LEU A 75 6.47 -8.14 2.16
CA LEU A 75 6.39 -8.66 3.52
C LEU A 75 5.46 -9.88 3.67
N GLY A 76 4.68 -10.21 2.64
CA GLY A 76 3.68 -11.29 2.69
C GLY A 76 2.43 -10.93 3.50
N VAL A 77 2.17 -9.63 3.73
CA VAL A 77 0.97 -9.14 4.43
C VAL A 77 -0.22 -8.99 3.48
N LEU A 78 0.05 -8.52 2.25
CA LEU A 78 -0.95 -8.41 1.18
C LEU A 78 -0.65 -9.38 0.03
N GLU A 79 -1.70 -9.82 -0.64
CA GLU A 79 -1.58 -10.55 -1.90
C GLU A 79 -1.31 -9.58 -3.06
N ALA A 80 -0.50 -10.00 -4.04
CA ALA A 80 -0.21 -9.18 -5.20
C ALA A 80 -1.50 -8.91 -6.00
N ARG A 81 -1.62 -7.71 -6.58
CA ARG A 81 -2.78 -7.32 -7.41
C ARG A 81 -2.95 -8.33 -8.55
N GLY A 82 -4.06 -9.06 -8.55
CA GLY A 82 -4.32 -10.12 -9.53
C GLY A 82 -3.78 -11.52 -9.17
N SER A 83 -3.31 -11.73 -7.94
CA SER A 83 -3.11 -13.07 -7.35
C SER A 83 -4.48 -13.72 -7.13
N THR A 84 -5.14 -14.06 -8.23
CA THR A 84 -6.21 -15.05 -8.22
C THR A 84 -5.52 -16.36 -7.89
N LYS A 85 -5.58 -16.77 -6.63
CA LYS A 85 -5.50 -18.20 -6.32
C LYS A 85 -6.74 -18.81 -6.96
N ALA A 86 -6.62 -19.20 -8.23
CA ALA A 86 -7.52 -20.15 -8.84
C ALA A 86 -7.39 -21.46 -8.05
N THR A 87 -8.44 -21.74 -7.28
CA THR A 87 -8.93 -23.06 -6.87
C THR A 87 -7.95 -23.99 -6.16
#